data_AF-A0AAW7X4K3-F1
#
_entry.id   AF-A0AAW7X4K3-F1
#
_cell.length_a   1.000
_cell.length_b   1.000
_cell.length_c   1.000
_cell.angle_alpha   90.00
_cell.angle_beta   90.00
_cell.angle_gamma   90.00
#
_symmetry.space_group_name_H-M   'P 1'
#
loop_
_entity.id
_entity.type
_entity.pdbx_description
1 polymer ?
#
loop_
_entity_poly.entity_id
_entity_poly.type
_entity_poly.pdbx_seq_one_letter_code
_entity_poly.pdbx_strand_id
1 'polypeptide(L)' 'MRCCCLDLDDVCVGCNRTLTEICNWNNLSNTEKLDVLEKCKIREASKFKRT' A
#
# COMPACT_ATOMS: atom_id res chain seq x y z
N MET A 1 -0.88 -9.38 15.98
CA MET A 1 -1.34 -9.71 14.62
C MET A 1 -1.90 -8.43 13.99
N ARG A 2 -1.17 -7.80 13.06
CA ARG A 2 -1.74 -6.69 12.26
C ARG A 2 -2.50 -7.36 11.12
N CYS A 3 -3.82 -7.47 11.25
CA CYS A 3 -4.66 -8.00 10.18
C CYS A 3 -4.70 -6.97 9.04
N CYS A 4 -3.85 -7.16 8.03
CA CYS A 4 -4.01 -6.45 6.77
C CYS A 4 -5.26 -6.99 6.07
N CYS A 5 -6.32 -6.17 6.00
CA CYS A 5 -7.50 -6.46 5.20
C CYS A 5 -7.39 -5.68 3.88
N LEU A 6 -7.64 -6.34 2.76
CA LEU A 6 -7.70 -5.69 1.45
C LEU A 6 -9.11 -5.11 1.25
N ASP A 7 -9.20 -3.95 0.59
CA ASP A 7 -10.46 -3.42 0.07
C ASP A 7 -10.83 -4.03 -1.30
N LEU A 8 -11.90 -3.54 -1.91
CA LEU A 8 -12.40 -4.04 -3.20
C LEU A 8 -11.44 -3.79 -4.37
N ASP A 9 -10.49 -2.87 -4.20
CA ASP A 9 -9.46 -2.54 -5.20
C ASP A 9 -8.13 -3.27 -4.91
N ASP A 10 -8.18 -4.33 -4.08
CA ASP A 10 -7.01 -5.07 -3.61
C ASP A 10 -5.99 -4.17 -2.87
N VAL A 11 -6.43 -3.05 -2.26
CA VAL A 11 -5.58 -2.17 -1.47
C VAL A 11 -5.74 -2.49 0.02
N CYS A 12 -4.63 -2.77 0.68
CA CYS A 12 -4.55 -2.97 2.12
C CYS A 12 -5.01 -1.71 2.88
N VAL A 13 -6.11 -1.77 3.61
CA VAL A 13 -6.64 -0.60 4.35
C VAL A 13 -5.77 -0.17 5.53
N GLY A 14 -4.87 -1.04 5.99
CA GLY A 14 -3.95 -0.73 7.10
C GLY A 14 -2.56 -0.26 6.68
N CYS A 15 -2.16 -0.54 5.44
CA CYS A 15 -0.80 -0.30 4.94
C CYS A 15 -0.74 0.38 3.57
N ASN A 16 -1.90 0.59 2.94
CA ASN A 16 -2.13 1.28 1.67
C ASN A 16 -1.33 0.75 0.47
N ARG A 17 -0.77 -0.46 0.60
CA ARG A 17 -0.15 -1.23 -0.49
C ARG A 17 -1.20 -2.05 -1.21
N THR A 18 -1.04 -2.25 -2.51
CA THR A 18 -1.85 -3.22 -3.26
C THR A 18 -1.40 -4.64 -2.97
N LEU A 19 -2.29 -5.62 -3.21
CA LEU A 19 -1.95 -7.05 -3.12
C LEU A 19 -0.73 -7.37 -4.01
N THR A 20 -0.68 -6.82 -5.22
CA THR A 20 0.46 -7.00 -6.14
C THR A 20 1.77 -6.49 -5.55
N GLU A 21 1.76 -5.30 -4.93
CA GLU A 21 2.94 -4.73 -4.26
C GLU A 21 3.38 -5.59 -3.06
N ILE A 22 2.42 -6.15 -2.31
CA ILE A 22 2.70 -7.05 -1.17
C ILE A 22 3.32 -8.36 -1.66
N CYS A 23 2.72 -9.00 -2.68
CA CYS A 23 3.20 -10.26 -3.25
C CYS A 23 4.58 -10.11 -3.89
N ASN A 24 4.82 -9.01 -4.61
CA ASN A 24 6.08 -8.78 -5.32
C ASN A 24 7.15 -8.11 -4.47
N TRP A 25 6.87 -7.74 -3.22
CA TRP A 25 7.78 -6.94 -2.38
C TRP A 25 9.22 -7.48 -2.33
N ASN A 26 9.39 -8.79 -2.21
CA ASN A 26 10.72 -9.40 -2.14
C ASN A 26 11.48 -9.34 -3.46
N ASN A 27 10.77 -9.23 -4.59
CA ASN A 27 11.35 -9.13 -5.93
C ASN A 27 11.63 -7.69 -6.37
N LEU A 28 11.10 -6.70 -5.65
CA LEU A 28 11.35 -5.29 -5.95
C LEU A 28 12.77 -4.87 -5.54
N SER A 29 13.41 -4.09 -6.41
CA SER A 29 14.63 -3.35 -6.11
C SER A 29 14.37 -2.27 -5.06
N ASN A 30 15.45 -1.73 -4.47
CA ASN A 30 15.32 -0.68 -3.45
C ASN A 30 14.63 0.58 -4.00
N THR A 31 14.88 0.93 -5.26
CA THR A 31 14.24 2.07 -5.92
C THR A 31 12.74 1.85 -6.11
N GLU A 32 12.33 0.65 -6.52
CA GLU A 32 10.90 0.32 -6.67
C GLU A 32 10.19 0.25 -5.31
N LYS A 33 10.86 -0.26 -4.28
CA LYS A 33 10.33 -0.23 -2.91
C LYS A 33 10.07 1.19 -2.42
N LEU A 34 10.96 2.13 -2.74
CA LEU A 34 10.78 3.55 -2.40
C LEU A 34 9.58 4.15 -3.15
N ASP A 35 9.44 3.87 -4.44
CA ASP A 35 8.30 4.32 -5.25
C ASP A 35 6.96 3.77 -4.71
N VAL A 36 6.92 2.49 -4.33
CA VAL A 36 5.75 1.88 -3.68
C VAL A 36 5.41 2.60 -2.36
N LEU A 37 6.41 2.91 -1.53
CA LEU A 37 6.19 3.65 -0.29
C LEU A 37 5.66 5.07 -0.53
N GLU A 38 6.15 5.75 -1.57
CA GLU A 38 5.67 7.08 -1.95
C GLU A 38 4.22 7.04 -2.43
N LYS A 39 3.88 6.07 -3.29
CA LYS A 39 2.50 5.81 -3.72
C LYS A 39 1.57 5.52 -2.53
N CYS A 40 2.04 4.73 -1.55
CA CYS A 40 1.26 4.45 -0.34
C CYS A 40 0.95 5.72 0.45
N LYS A 41 1.92 6.64 0.61
CA LYS A 41 1.72 7.94 1.26
C LYS A 41 0.71 8.81 0.52
N ILE A 42 0.78 8.84 -0.81
CA ILE A 42 -0.18 9.58 -1.64
C ILE A 42 -1.60 9.02 -1.47
N ARG A 43 -1.76 7.69 -1.48
CA ARG A 43 -3.04 7.01 -1.24
C ARG A 43 -3.58 7.31 0.17
N GLU A 44 -2.71 7.31 1.17
CA GLU A 44 -3.06 7.66 2.56
C GLU A 44 -3.56 9.10 2.67
N ALA A 45 -2.81 10.05 2.11
CA ALA A 45 -3.18 11.47 2.11
C ALA A 45 -4.48 11.72 1.32
N SER A 46 -4.71 10.99 0.23
CA SER A 46 -5.96 11.07 -0.55
C SER A 46 -7.17 10.54 0.24
N LYS A 47 -6.96 9.59 1.17
CA LYS A 47 -8.00 9.06 2.06
C LYS A 47 -8.24 9.95 3.31
N PHE A 48 -7.47 11.03 3.52
CA PHE A 48 -7.63 12.01 4.62
C PHE A 48 -8.81 12.99 4.44
N LYS A 49 -9.91 12.55 3.82
CA LYS A 49 -11.22 13.18 3.93
C LYS A 49 -12.15 12.26 4.71
N ARG A 50 -11.96 12.19 6.02
CA ARG A 50 -12.96 11.64 6.93
C ARG A 50 -13.20 12.66 8.04
N THR A 51 -14.22 13.48 7.80
CA THR A 51 -15.03 14.16 8.81
C THR A 51 -15.53 13.17 9.85
#